data_AF-A0A6I0E560-F1
#
_entry.id   AF-A0A6I0E560-F1
#
_cell.length_a   1.000
_cell.length_b   1.000
_cell.length_c   1.000
_cell.angle_alpha   90.00
_cell.angle_beta   90.00
_cell.angle_gamma   90.00
#
_symmetry.space_group_name_H-M   'P 1'
#
loop_
_entity.id
_entity.type
_entity.pdbx_description
1 polymer ?
#
loop_
_entity_poly.entity_id
_entity_poly.type
_entity_poly.pdbx_seq_one_letter_code
_entity_poly.pdbx_strand_id
1 'polypeptide(L)'
;MRKKIIIAFLVILSINTKAQYFYSGVEPFAIKWQQVSHGDIRLIYPSGSEAIANKYLQIISTVDTIVGKNYRVGKSKLDVILHCNSILSNGFVSWAPRRMELVTQPAFNSFAQLWSYQLATHEMQHVKQMYALNRKTIKAASYIFGQQATGLAAGFIPLWFLEGDAVVAETAHSHSGRGRLASFYQHYRIHSLTKTNSLSYDKLLLGSFKDYIPNHYSLGYQIVAYGNLKYGENLWANTIDYVTRRPYTVFPFYFGLKKETGLSRKKFAERAFEYQDSAWNAEIDLGENSILKPVACDSKEYSNYIHPTQINDSTIVAYKTSLSDIPSFVMINTNTRKESLIVYPGYIVGKPFINDSVIVWSEFKAHTRWEYKNFGQIVRYNFKRKEKFVEKLNFLWE
;
A
#
# COMPACT_ATOMS: atom_id res chain seq x y z
N MET A 1 53.90 13.57 -12.04
CA MET A 1 52.51 13.06 -12.21
C MET A 1 52.01 12.24 -11.02
N ARG A 2 52.74 11.23 -10.52
CA ARG A 2 52.33 10.40 -9.35
C ARG A 2 51.84 11.20 -8.12
N LYS A 3 52.56 12.25 -7.69
CA LYS A 3 52.17 13.08 -6.54
C LYS A 3 50.82 13.80 -6.73
N LYS A 4 50.53 14.30 -7.94
CA LYS A 4 49.25 14.97 -8.24
C LYS A 4 48.07 14.00 -8.22
N ILE A 5 48.28 12.76 -8.67
CA ILE A 5 47.28 11.69 -8.62
C ILE A 5 46.99 11.27 -7.17
N ILE A 6 48.04 11.13 -6.36
CA ILE A 6 47.91 10.79 -4.93
C ILE A 6 47.16 11.89 -4.18
N ILE A 7 47.47 13.17 -4.45
CA ILE A 7 46.77 14.31 -3.84
C ILE A 7 45.29 14.34 -4.28
N ALA A 8 44.99 14.12 -5.55
CA ALA A 8 43.60 14.03 -6.02
C ALA A 8 42.83 12.87 -5.36
N PHE A 9 43.48 11.72 -5.17
CA PHE A 9 42.89 10.57 -4.50
C PHE A 9 42.64 10.82 -3.01
N LEU A 10 43.55 11.50 -2.32
CA LEU A 10 43.40 11.89 -0.92
C LEU A 10 42.30 12.94 -0.72
N VAL A 11 42.12 13.87 -1.65
CA VAL A 11 41.01 14.85 -1.62
C VAL A 11 39.65 14.15 -1.79
N ILE A 12 39.57 13.13 -2.64
CA ILE A 12 38.35 12.31 -2.80
C ILE A 12 38.05 11.49 -1.52
N LEU A 13 39.08 11.03 -0.83
CA LEU A 13 38.94 10.29 0.45
C LEU A 13 38.52 11.18 1.63
N SER A 14 38.74 12.51 1.56
CA SER A 14 38.35 13.46 2.62
C SER A 14 36.89 13.93 2.57
N ILE A 15 36.09 13.40 1.63
CA ILE A 15 34.67 13.79 1.51
C ILE A 15 33.85 13.02 2.55
N ASN A 16 33.23 13.73 3.49
CA ASN A 16 32.26 13.14 4.41
C ASN A 16 31.08 12.56 3.62
N THR A 17 31.01 11.23 3.52
CA THR A 17 29.90 10.54 2.85
C THR A 17 28.77 10.30 3.85
N LYS A 18 27.56 10.79 3.52
CA LYS A 18 26.34 10.40 4.23
C LYS A 18 25.83 9.11 3.61
N ALA A 19 26.17 7.98 4.22
CA ALA A 19 25.81 6.65 3.70
C ALA A 19 24.32 6.28 3.91
N GLN A 20 23.60 6.99 4.79
CA GLN A 20 22.18 6.81 5.07
C GLN A 20 21.39 8.01 4.52
N TYR A 21 20.56 7.75 3.51
CA TYR A 21 19.75 8.76 2.81
C TYR A 21 18.26 8.40 2.76
N PHE A 22 17.90 7.16 3.10
CA PHE A 22 16.52 6.75 3.29
C PHE A 22 16.32 6.35 4.75
N TYR A 23 15.40 7.06 5.41
CA TYR A 23 15.08 6.92 6.82
C TYR A 23 13.57 6.91 6.99
N SER A 24 13.05 5.82 7.53
CA SER A 24 11.63 5.55 7.79
C SER A 24 11.23 5.78 9.26
N GLY A 25 12.22 5.81 10.16
CA GLY A 25 12.02 5.97 11.59
C GLY A 25 13.14 5.32 12.41
N VAL A 26 13.19 5.60 13.71
CA VAL A 26 14.06 4.90 14.67
C VAL A 26 13.26 4.10 15.69
N GLU A 27 13.85 2.97 16.06
CA GLU A 27 13.50 2.21 17.25
C GLU A 27 14.24 2.75 18.48
N PRO A 28 13.72 2.54 19.71
CA PRO A 28 14.42 2.86 20.94
C PRO A 28 15.86 2.32 21.01
N PHE A 29 16.79 3.15 21.50
CA PHE A 29 18.21 2.77 21.64
C PHE A 29 18.44 1.52 22.50
N ALA A 30 17.50 1.18 23.39
CA ALA A 30 17.61 0.05 24.30
C ALA A 30 17.30 -1.30 23.60
N ILE A 31 16.82 -1.29 22.36
CA ILE A 31 16.56 -2.53 21.61
C ILE A 31 17.88 -3.25 21.36
N LYS A 32 17.94 -4.50 21.83
CA LYS A 32 18.96 -5.45 21.44
C LYS A 32 18.50 -6.16 20.18
N TRP A 33 19.22 -5.99 19.08
CA TRP A 33 18.91 -6.65 17.82
C TRP A 33 19.54 -8.04 17.74
N GLN A 34 18.82 -8.97 17.16
CA GLN A 34 19.27 -10.31 16.80
C GLN A 34 19.10 -10.53 15.29
N GLN A 35 19.73 -11.58 14.76
CA GLN A 35 19.61 -11.96 13.36
C GLN A 35 19.48 -13.47 13.21
N VAL A 36 18.73 -13.90 12.19
CA VAL A 36 18.62 -15.30 11.75
C VAL A 36 18.63 -15.34 10.24
N SER A 37 19.23 -16.37 9.64
CA SER A 37 19.37 -16.47 8.19
C SER A 37 18.89 -17.82 7.67
N HIS A 38 18.31 -17.81 6.47
CA HIS A 38 18.00 -19.01 5.70
C HIS A 38 18.30 -18.75 4.22
N GLY A 39 19.29 -19.47 3.68
CA GLY A 39 19.76 -19.26 2.31
C GLY A 39 20.27 -17.83 2.08
N ASP A 40 19.66 -17.14 1.13
CA ASP A 40 20.01 -15.76 0.75
C ASP A 40 19.23 -14.69 1.53
N ILE A 41 18.38 -15.08 2.48
CA ILE A 41 17.58 -14.18 3.31
C ILE A 41 18.18 -14.10 4.71
N ARG A 42 18.46 -12.88 5.17
CA ARG A 42 18.84 -12.57 6.55
C ARG A 42 17.77 -11.68 7.18
N LEU A 43 17.20 -12.15 8.27
CA LEU A 43 16.19 -11.45 9.05
C LEU A 43 16.82 -10.84 10.29
N ILE A 44 16.53 -9.57 10.56
CA ILE A 44 17.03 -8.76 11.67
C ILE A 44 15.82 -8.31 12.49
N TYR A 45 15.82 -8.54 13.80
CA TYR A 45 14.65 -8.37 14.65
C TYR A 45 15.03 -8.03 16.10
N PRO A 46 14.14 -7.43 16.90
CA PRO A 46 14.40 -7.17 18.32
C PRO A 46 14.39 -8.48 19.13
N SER A 47 15.30 -8.59 20.10
CA SER A 47 15.33 -9.68 21.09
C SER A 47 13.96 -9.83 21.77
N GLY A 48 13.50 -11.07 21.98
CA GLY A 48 12.14 -11.37 22.47
C GLY A 48 11.11 -11.61 21.34
N SER A 49 11.46 -11.34 20.08
CA SER A 49 10.61 -11.62 18.91
C SER A 49 11.02 -12.86 18.11
N GLU A 50 11.76 -13.80 18.70
CA GLU A 50 12.34 -14.98 18.03
C GLU A 50 11.26 -15.83 17.34
N ALA A 51 10.10 -16.04 17.99
CA ALA A 51 9.00 -16.81 17.42
C ALA A 51 8.38 -16.12 16.19
N ILE A 52 8.16 -14.80 16.26
CA ILE A 52 7.66 -13.99 15.15
C ILE A 52 8.69 -13.99 14.01
N ALA A 53 9.97 -13.83 14.34
CA ALA A 53 11.06 -13.84 13.36
C ALA A 53 11.14 -15.17 12.60
N ASN A 54 11.10 -16.30 13.30
CA ASN A 54 11.11 -17.62 12.65
C ASN A 54 9.89 -17.84 11.73
N LYS A 55 8.69 -17.38 12.15
CA LYS A 55 7.49 -17.42 11.31
C LYS A 55 7.65 -16.59 10.04
N TYR A 56 8.15 -15.36 10.16
CA TYR A 56 8.38 -14.49 8.99
C TYR A 56 9.48 -15.05 8.09
N LEU A 57 10.56 -15.60 8.64
CA LEU A 57 11.63 -16.22 7.86
C LEU A 57 11.07 -17.36 7.00
N GLN A 58 10.28 -18.26 7.57
CA GLN A 58 9.66 -19.36 6.82
C GLN A 58 8.73 -18.86 5.71
N ILE A 59 7.88 -17.87 6.03
CA ILE A 59 6.96 -17.28 5.05
C ILE A 59 7.74 -16.61 3.91
N ILE A 60 8.69 -15.74 4.22
CA ILE A 60 9.46 -14.98 3.22
C ILE A 60 10.29 -15.93 2.36
N SER A 61 10.93 -16.95 2.96
CA SER A 61 11.65 -17.98 2.21
C SER A 61 10.74 -18.76 1.27
N THR A 62 9.50 -19.03 1.66
CA THR A 62 8.51 -19.68 0.78
C THR A 62 8.09 -18.75 -0.35
N VAL A 63 7.71 -17.52 -0.02
CA VAL A 63 7.25 -16.50 -0.97
C VAL A 63 8.33 -16.19 -2.03
N ASP A 64 9.61 -16.13 -1.63
CA ASP A 64 10.74 -15.89 -2.54
C ASP A 64 10.80 -16.91 -3.70
N THR A 65 10.31 -18.13 -3.49
CA THR A 65 10.29 -19.20 -4.49
C THR A 65 9.11 -19.15 -5.45
N ILE A 66 8.02 -18.47 -5.09
CA ILE A 66 6.77 -18.45 -5.87
C ILE A 66 6.53 -17.12 -6.59
N VAL A 67 6.98 -16.00 -5.99
CA VAL A 67 6.76 -14.64 -6.50
C VAL A 67 7.82 -14.20 -7.51
N GLY A 68 7.42 -13.41 -8.50
CA GLY A 68 8.32 -12.76 -9.47
C GLY A 68 8.99 -13.70 -10.48
N LYS A 69 8.48 -14.93 -10.67
CA LYS A 69 9.03 -15.91 -11.62
C LYS A 69 9.13 -15.38 -13.06
N ASN A 70 8.11 -14.64 -13.50
CA ASN A 70 8.06 -14.01 -14.82
C ASN A 70 9.22 -13.03 -15.07
N TYR A 71 9.77 -12.40 -14.03
CA TYR A 71 10.93 -11.52 -14.16
C TYR A 71 12.23 -12.26 -14.48
N ARG A 72 12.29 -13.59 -14.31
CA ARG A 72 13.47 -14.42 -14.57
C ARG A 72 14.71 -13.89 -13.84
N VAL A 73 14.50 -13.47 -12.59
CA VAL A 73 15.58 -13.06 -11.70
C VAL A 73 16.17 -14.29 -11.04
N GLY A 74 17.49 -14.32 -10.91
CA GLY A 74 18.18 -15.38 -10.17
C GLY A 74 18.02 -15.20 -8.66
N LYS A 75 18.99 -15.70 -7.90
CA LYS A 75 19.02 -15.58 -6.44
C LYS A 75 18.99 -14.11 -5.99
N SER A 76 18.12 -13.81 -5.02
CA SER A 76 17.89 -12.48 -4.46
C SER A 76 18.37 -12.41 -3.01
N LYS A 77 19.62 -11.97 -2.78
CA LYS A 77 20.13 -11.66 -1.44
C LYS A 77 19.34 -10.54 -0.76
N LEU A 78 18.66 -10.85 0.33
CA LEU A 78 17.74 -9.92 0.98
C LEU A 78 18.00 -9.82 2.47
N ASP A 79 18.26 -8.59 2.94
CA ASP A 79 18.16 -8.25 4.35
C ASP A 79 16.72 -7.82 4.65
N VAL A 80 16.17 -8.30 5.76
CA VAL A 80 14.81 -7.98 6.19
C VAL A 80 14.87 -7.50 7.63
N ILE A 81 14.25 -6.35 7.92
CA ILE A 81 14.14 -5.79 9.27
C ILE A 81 12.69 -5.94 9.73
N LEU A 82 12.48 -6.53 10.91
CA LEU A 82 11.18 -6.60 11.57
C LEU A 82 11.05 -5.51 12.63
N HIS A 83 9.97 -4.74 12.52
CA HIS A 83 9.55 -3.76 13.52
C HIS A 83 8.40 -4.33 14.33
N CYS A 84 8.69 -4.79 15.55
CA CYS A 84 7.72 -5.45 16.41
C CYS A 84 7.01 -4.50 17.39
N ASN A 85 7.49 -3.26 17.55
CA ASN A 85 7.01 -2.34 18.58
C ASN A 85 6.02 -1.27 18.05
N SER A 86 5.69 -1.32 16.77
CA SER A 86 4.77 -0.38 16.13
C SER A 86 3.41 -1.03 15.91
N ILE A 87 2.36 -0.32 16.31
CA ILE A 87 0.96 -0.67 16.02
C ILE A 87 0.51 -0.20 14.63
N LEU A 88 1.26 0.69 13.97
CA LEU A 88 0.97 1.11 12.59
C LEU A 88 1.57 0.12 11.60
N SER A 89 0.72 -0.74 11.08
CA SER A 89 1.03 -1.73 10.06
C SER A 89 1.57 -1.07 8.79
N ASN A 90 2.74 -1.50 8.34
CA ASN A 90 3.38 -1.05 7.12
C ASN A 90 4.42 -2.07 6.64
N GLY A 91 4.77 -2.00 5.36
CA GLY A 91 5.91 -2.70 4.77
C GLY A 91 6.45 -1.88 3.60
N PHE A 92 7.74 -1.99 3.33
CA PHE A 92 8.34 -1.38 2.15
C PHE A 92 9.70 -2.02 1.83
N VAL A 93 10.15 -1.79 0.59
CA VAL A 93 11.50 -2.14 0.13
C VAL A 93 12.32 -0.87 -0.08
N SER A 94 13.38 -0.70 0.71
CA SER A 94 14.41 0.30 0.43
C SER A 94 15.52 -0.35 -0.37
N TRP A 95 15.80 0.11 -1.58
CA TRP A 95 16.80 -0.58 -2.41
C TRP A 95 18.24 -0.22 -2.07
N ALA A 96 18.45 0.90 -1.40
CA ALA A 96 19.76 1.48 -1.28
C ALA A 96 19.85 2.13 0.14
N PRO A 97 20.52 1.50 1.13
CA PRO A 97 20.98 0.13 1.09
C PRO A 97 19.81 -0.86 1.00
N ARG A 98 19.98 -1.92 0.20
CA ARG A 98 18.94 -2.92 -0.11
C ARG A 98 18.48 -3.67 1.12
N ARG A 99 17.21 -3.50 1.47
CA ARG A 99 16.50 -4.21 2.53
C ARG A 99 14.99 -4.12 2.35
N MET A 100 14.29 -5.05 2.98
CA MET A 100 12.84 -5.01 3.19
C MET A 100 12.60 -4.69 4.67
N GLU A 101 11.64 -3.82 4.98
CA GLU A 101 11.25 -3.50 6.35
C GLU A 101 9.77 -3.84 6.53
N LEU A 102 9.44 -4.55 7.61
CA LEU A 102 8.09 -5.05 7.86
C LEU A 102 7.66 -4.74 9.30
N VAL A 103 6.51 -4.10 9.47
CA VAL A 103 5.85 -4.00 10.77
C VAL A 103 5.00 -5.24 10.98
N THR A 104 5.26 -5.95 12.08
CA THR A 104 4.66 -7.27 12.33
C THR A 104 3.22 -7.19 12.82
N GLN A 105 2.80 -6.02 13.33
CA GLN A 105 1.42 -5.80 13.76
C GLN A 105 0.45 -5.92 12.57
N PRO A 106 -0.58 -6.78 12.66
CA PRO A 106 -1.61 -6.88 11.64
C PRO A 106 -2.38 -5.58 11.40
N ALA A 107 -2.69 -5.29 10.13
CA ALA A 107 -3.49 -4.14 9.78
C ALA A 107 -4.89 -4.21 10.41
N PHE A 108 -5.36 -3.07 10.92
CA PHE A 108 -6.65 -2.94 11.58
C PHE A 108 -7.86 -3.24 10.69
N ASN A 109 -7.70 -3.05 9.39
CA ASN A 109 -8.67 -3.35 8.35
C ASN A 109 -8.30 -4.63 7.58
N SER A 110 -7.70 -5.61 8.26
CA SER A 110 -7.36 -6.90 7.66
C SER A 110 -8.59 -7.58 7.07
N PHE A 111 -8.35 -8.35 6.03
CA PHE A 111 -9.32 -9.20 5.38
C PHE A 111 -8.97 -10.68 5.64
N ALA A 112 -9.62 -11.61 4.95
CA ALA A 112 -9.44 -13.06 5.14
C ALA A 112 -8.08 -13.61 4.63
N GLN A 113 -6.98 -12.96 5.01
CA GLN A 113 -5.60 -13.36 4.74
C GLN A 113 -4.72 -13.02 5.94
N LEU A 114 -3.77 -13.90 6.24
CA LEU A 114 -2.77 -13.62 7.25
C LEU A 114 -1.91 -12.42 6.84
N TRP A 115 -1.88 -11.38 7.68
CA TRP A 115 -1.09 -10.17 7.46
C TRP A 115 0.36 -10.46 7.09
N SER A 116 1.02 -11.35 7.83
CA SER A 116 2.42 -11.72 7.59
C SER A 116 2.64 -12.30 6.19
N TYR A 117 1.69 -13.09 5.67
CA TYR A 117 1.77 -13.66 4.33
C TYR A 117 1.45 -12.63 3.24
N GLN A 118 0.43 -11.79 3.46
CA GLN A 118 0.09 -10.70 2.54
C GLN A 118 1.26 -9.73 2.36
N LEU A 119 1.81 -9.23 3.47
CA LEU A 119 2.91 -8.27 3.44
C LEU A 119 4.17 -8.90 2.83
N ALA A 120 4.54 -10.12 3.22
CA ALA A 120 5.69 -10.80 2.64
C ALA A 120 5.53 -11.00 1.13
N THR A 121 4.33 -11.38 0.65
CA THR A 121 4.05 -11.55 -0.79
C THR A 121 4.17 -10.22 -1.54
N HIS A 122 3.60 -9.15 -0.99
CA HIS A 122 3.62 -7.82 -1.58
C HIS A 122 5.05 -7.28 -1.71
N GLU A 123 5.76 -7.21 -0.58
CA GLU A 123 7.09 -6.63 -0.51
C GLU A 123 8.12 -7.48 -1.26
N MET A 124 7.97 -8.81 -1.24
CA MET A 124 8.83 -9.67 -2.06
C MET A 124 8.64 -9.40 -3.55
N GLN A 125 7.43 -9.08 -4.03
CA GLN A 125 7.25 -8.70 -5.44
C GLN A 125 8.04 -7.42 -5.75
N HIS A 126 8.06 -6.43 -4.87
CA HIS A 126 8.92 -5.25 -5.02
C HIS A 126 10.41 -5.62 -5.03
N VAL A 127 10.86 -6.53 -4.17
CA VAL A 127 12.24 -7.05 -4.23
C VAL A 127 12.53 -7.63 -5.62
N LYS A 128 11.64 -8.47 -6.16
CA LYS A 128 11.80 -9.08 -7.49
C LYS A 128 11.80 -8.04 -8.60
N GLN A 129 10.94 -7.03 -8.54
CA GLN A 129 10.93 -5.89 -9.47
C GLN A 129 12.26 -5.14 -9.45
N MET A 130 12.82 -4.85 -8.27
CA MET A 130 14.10 -4.15 -8.14
C MET A 130 15.28 -4.99 -8.65
N TYR A 131 15.28 -6.30 -8.40
CA TYR A 131 16.25 -7.21 -9.01
C TYR A 131 16.10 -7.30 -10.53
N ALA A 132 14.87 -7.25 -11.04
CA ALA A 132 14.60 -7.24 -12.47
C ALA A 132 15.13 -5.96 -13.14
N LEU A 133 15.06 -4.82 -12.44
CA LEU A 133 15.62 -3.54 -12.86
C LEU A 133 17.16 -3.52 -12.82
N ASN A 134 17.78 -4.20 -11.86
CA ASN A 134 19.24 -4.27 -11.73
C ASN A 134 19.90 -5.24 -12.73
N ARG A 135 19.62 -5.05 -14.02
CA ARG A 135 20.16 -5.84 -15.14
C ARG A 135 20.69 -4.94 -16.26
N LYS A 136 21.44 -5.53 -17.19
CA LYS A 136 21.90 -4.88 -18.44
C LYS A 136 22.61 -3.54 -18.15
N THR A 137 22.16 -2.45 -18.78
CA THR A 137 22.76 -1.11 -18.65
C THR A 137 22.69 -0.57 -17.22
N ILE A 138 21.58 -0.81 -16.52
CA ILE A 138 21.44 -0.43 -15.10
C ILE A 138 22.39 -1.21 -14.20
N LYS A 139 22.62 -2.49 -14.47
CA LYS A 139 23.62 -3.29 -13.75
C LYS A 139 25.03 -2.76 -13.96
N ALA A 140 25.36 -2.39 -15.20
CA ALA A 140 26.65 -1.77 -15.52
C ALA A 140 26.83 -0.45 -14.75
N ALA A 141 25.80 0.41 -14.74
CA ALA A 141 25.80 1.66 -13.95
C ALA A 141 25.93 1.40 -12.45
N SER A 142 25.37 0.30 -11.94
CA SER A 142 25.44 -0.07 -10.52
C SER A 142 26.85 -0.46 -10.06
N TYR A 143 27.78 -0.79 -10.97
CA TYR A 143 29.19 -0.97 -10.60
C TYR A 143 29.90 0.37 -10.28
N ILE A 144 29.39 1.48 -10.83
CA ILE A 144 29.96 2.82 -10.63
C ILE A 144 29.23 3.54 -9.49
N PHE A 145 27.90 3.54 -9.51
CA PHE A 145 27.06 4.29 -8.57
C PHE A 145 26.49 3.44 -7.43
N GLY A 146 26.86 2.16 -7.36
CA GLY A 146 26.32 1.23 -6.37
C GLY A 146 24.82 0.99 -6.56
N GLN A 147 24.12 0.72 -5.46
CA GLN A 147 22.68 0.43 -5.48
C GLN A 147 21.82 1.64 -5.93
N GLN A 148 22.36 2.86 -5.89
CA GLN A 148 21.66 4.08 -6.32
C GLN A 148 21.24 4.04 -7.80
N ALA A 149 22.05 3.42 -8.67
CA ALA A 149 21.69 3.32 -10.09
C ALA A 149 20.35 2.59 -10.30
N THR A 150 20.12 1.51 -9.56
CA THR A 150 18.83 0.80 -9.64
C THR A 150 17.72 1.59 -8.95
N GLY A 151 18.00 2.27 -7.83
CA GLY A 151 17.04 3.14 -7.16
C GLY A 151 16.54 4.26 -8.06
N LEU A 152 17.44 4.93 -8.78
CA LEU A 152 17.09 5.92 -9.81
C LEU A 152 16.31 5.30 -10.97
N ALA A 153 16.69 4.09 -11.41
CA ALA A 153 15.97 3.39 -12.47
C ALA A 153 14.51 3.05 -12.09
N ALA A 154 14.23 2.79 -10.81
CA ALA A 154 12.87 2.59 -10.32
C ALA A 154 11.99 3.85 -10.52
N GLY A 155 12.59 5.05 -10.52
CA GLY A 155 11.89 6.30 -10.83
C GLY A 155 11.34 6.38 -12.26
N PHE A 156 11.81 5.53 -13.18
CA PHE A 156 11.22 5.41 -14.51
C PHE A 156 9.97 4.54 -14.55
N ILE A 157 9.66 3.83 -13.46
CA ILE A 157 8.55 2.90 -13.36
C ILE A 157 7.37 3.60 -12.67
N PRO A 158 6.17 3.60 -13.27
CA PRO A 158 5.00 4.21 -12.63
C PRO A 158 4.66 3.53 -11.30
N LEU A 159 4.31 4.33 -10.29
CA LEU A 159 3.93 3.81 -8.96
C LEU A 159 2.74 2.85 -9.05
N TRP A 160 1.71 3.18 -9.84
CA TRP A 160 0.58 2.27 -10.07
C TRP A 160 1.01 0.91 -10.61
N PHE A 161 2.09 0.83 -11.40
CA PHE A 161 2.57 -0.44 -11.92
C PHE A 161 3.26 -1.25 -10.82
N LEU A 162 4.18 -0.63 -10.06
CA LEU A 162 4.89 -1.30 -8.98
C LEU A 162 3.90 -1.93 -8.00
N GLU A 163 2.94 -1.13 -7.56
CA GLU A 163 1.95 -1.47 -6.54
C GLU A 163 0.88 -2.41 -7.09
N GLY A 164 0.43 -2.17 -8.33
CA GLY A 164 -0.53 -3.01 -9.03
C GLY A 164 -0.03 -4.43 -9.27
N ASP A 165 1.22 -4.58 -9.72
CA ASP A 165 1.86 -5.86 -9.93
C ASP A 165 2.11 -6.62 -8.62
N ALA A 166 2.42 -5.90 -7.53
CA ALA A 166 2.45 -6.48 -6.20
C ALA A 166 1.07 -6.95 -5.70
N VAL A 167 -0.01 -6.21 -5.97
CA VAL A 167 -1.39 -6.67 -5.67
C VAL A 167 -1.81 -7.85 -6.55
N VAL A 168 -1.37 -7.90 -7.82
CA VAL A 168 -1.58 -9.08 -8.67
C VAL A 168 -0.87 -10.30 -8.08
N ALA A 169 0.37 -10.16 -7.60
CA ALA A 169 1.09 -11.26 -6.95
C ALA A 169 0.38 -11.74 -5.67
N GLU A 170 -0.08 -10.82 -4.81
CA GLU A 170 -0.91 -11.18 -3.65
C GLU A 170 -2.14 -12.00 -4.06
N THR A 171 -2.80 -11.56 -5.13
CA THR A 171 -4.04 -12.17 -5.62
C THR A 171 -3.76 -13.55 -6.24
N ALA A 172 -2.70 -13.69 -7.03
CA ALA A 172 -2.34 -14.95 -7.67
C ALA A 172 -1.86 -16.02 -6.68
N HIS A 173 -1.16 -15.61 -5.62
CA HIS A 173 -0.53 -16.52 -4.66
C HIS A 173 -1.27 -16.66 -3.33
N SER A 174 -2.54 -16.28 -3.27
CA SER A 174 -3.41 -16.49 -2.11
C SER A 174 -4.87 -16.70 -2.52
N HIS A 175 -5.66 -17.26 -1.61
CA HIS A 175 -7.10 -17.45 -1.83
C HIS A 175 -7.92 -16.16 -1.63
N SER A 176 -7.37 -15.12 -0.99
CA SER A 176 -8.13 -13.91 -0.65
C SER A 176 -7.60 -12.61 -1.24
N GLY A 177 -6.38 -12.57 -1.78
CA GLY A 177 -5.60 -11.35 -2.06
C GLY A 177 -6.37 -10.15 -2.61
N ARG A 178 -5.85 -8.95 -2.33
CA ARG A 178 -6.59 -7.68 -2.39
C ARG A 178 -7.36 -7.42 -3.68
N GLY A 179 -6.90 -7.95 -4.82
CA GLY A 179 -7.60 -7.89 -6.10
C GLY A 179 -8.99 -8.54 -6.15
N ARG A 180 -9.33 -9.40 -5.18
CA ARG A 180 -10.67 -10.01 -5.01
C ARG A 180 -11.60 -9.23 -4.09
N LEU A 181 -11.09 -8.21 -3.39
CA LEU A 181 -11.90 -7.43 -2.46
C LEU A 181 -12.79 -6.45 -3.23
N ALA A 182 -14.06 -6.36 -2.83
CA ALA A 182 -14.99 -5.37 -3.38
C ALA A 182 -14.40 -3.95 -3.30
N SER A 183 -13.71 -3.60 -2.21
CA SER A 183 -13.06 -2.30 -2.04
C SER A 183 -12.04 -1.93 -3.13
N PHE A 184 -11.50 -2.90 -3.88
CA PHE A 184 -10.53 -2.69 -4.97
C PHE A 184 -11.17 -2.36 -6.33
N TYR A 185 -12.43 -2.71 -6.55
CA TYR A 185 -13.10 -2.49 -7.84
C TYR A 185 -14.47 -1.80 -7.74
N GLN A 186 -15.14 -1.86 -6.59
CA GLN A 186 -16.52 -1.38 -6.42
C GLN A 186 -16.69 0.08 -6.83
N HIS A 187 -15.69 0.93 -6.60
CA HIS A 187 -15.79 2.33 -6.92
C HIS A 187 -15.72 2.58 -8.43
N TYR A 188 -14.83 1.88 -9.13
CA TYR A 188 -14.77 1.91 -10.60
C TYR A 188 -16.05 1.32 -11.20
N ARG A 189 -16.56 0.22 -10.62
CA ARG A 189 -17.82 -0.39 -11.01
C ARG A 189 -18.98 0.59 -10.83
N ILE A 190 -19.09 1.28 -9.71
CA ILE A 190 -20.15 2.28 -9.49
C ILE A 190 -20.09 3.38 -10.56
N HIS A 191 -18.92 3.98 -10.81
CA HIS A 191 -18.77 5.00 -11.86
C HIS A 191 -19.17 4.50 -13.24
N SER A 192 -18.76 3.28 -13.59
CA SER A 192 -19.11 2.62 -14.85
C SER A 192 -20.63 2.47 -15.01
N LEU A 193 -21.29 1.99 -13.96
CA LEU A 193 -22.72 1.67 -13.98
C LEU A 193 -23.62 2.89 -13.89
N THR A 194 -23.26 3.88 -13.07
CA THR A 194 -24.06 5.12 -12.94
C THR A 194 -23.84 6.07 -14.11
N LYS A 195 -22.78 5.87 -14.91
CA LYS A 195 -22.35 6.76 -16.00
C LYS A 195 -22.18 8.22 -15.55
N THR A 196 -21.99 8.43 -14.24
CA THR A 196 -21.81 9.77 -13.65
C THR A 196 -20.34 10.14 -13.71
N ASN A 197 -20.01 11.20 -14.45
CA ASN A 197 -18.66 11.78 -14.61
C ASN A 197 -17.66 10.84 -15.32
N SER A 198 -17.04 11.30 -16.41
CA SER A 198 -16.00 10.52 -17.09
C SER A 198 -14.73 10.42 -16.23
N LEU A 199 -14.28 9.19 -15.96
CA LEU A 199 -13.00 8.91 -15.33
C LEU A 199 -11.90 8.97 -16.40
N SER A 200 -11.37 10.17 -16.65
CA SER A 200 -10.21 10.29 -17.54
C SER A 200 -8.96 9.64 -16.92
N TYR A 201 -8.07 9.14 -17.78
CA TYR A 201 -6.80 8.56 -17.32
C TYR A 201 -5.99 9.52 -16.42
N ASP A 202 -5.97 10.80 -16.75
CA ASP A 202 -5.24 11.81 -15.97
C ASP A 202 -5.85 11.99 -14.57
N LYS A 203 -7.18 11.93 -14.47
CA LYS A 203 -7.90 11.97 -13.19
C LYS A 203 -7.66 10.71 -12.36
N LEU A 204 -7.60 9.54 -12.99
CA LEU A 204 -7.25 8.30 -12.31
C LEU A 204 -5.83 8.35 -11.73
N LEU A 205 -4.89 8.93 -12.47
CA LEU A 205 -3.49 9.01 -12.08
C LEU A 205 -3.23 10.07 -10.99
N LEU A 206 -3.88 11.23 -11.09
CA LEU A 206 -3.62 12.40 -10.24
C LEU A 206 -4.63 12.55 -9.09
N GLY A 207 -5.75 11.83 -9.13
CA GLY A 207 -6.85 11.94 -8.18
C GLY A 207 -7.79 13.12 -8.47
N SER A 208 -8.67 13.41 -7.53
CA SER A 208 -9.57 14.56 -7.57
C SER A 208 -9.97 14.99 -6.15
N PHE A 209 -10.11 16.30 -5.93
CA PHE A 209 -10.65 16.86 -4.69
C PHE A 209 -12.19 16.93 -4.69
N LYS A 210 -12.82 16.62 -5.83
CA LYS A 210 -14.28 16.66 -6.00
C LYS A 210 -14.86 15.25 -6.00
N ASP A 211 -14.32 14.40 -6.85
CA ASP A 211 -14.75 13.02 -6.98
C ASP A 211 -13.74 12.12 -6.26
N TYR A 212 -14.21 11.17 -5.46
CA TYR A 212 -13.30 10.18 -4.92
C TYR A 212 -12.68 9.39 -6.07
N ILE A 213 -11.37 9.17 -5.98
CA ILE A 213 -10.61 8.32 -6.91
C ILE A 213 -9.83 7.33 -6.06
N PRO A 214 -9.97 6.02 -6.28
CA PRO A 214 -9.22 5.03 -5.51
C PRO A 214 -7.73 5.18 -5.75
N ASN A 215 -6.94 4.74 -4.77
CA ASN A 215 -5.50 4.92 -4.78
C ASN A 215 -4.79 4.11 -5.88
N HIS A 216 -3.47 4.31 -5.98
CA HIS A 216 -2.63 3.66 -6.99
C HIS A 216 -2.56 2.13 -6.87
N TYR A 217 -2.89 1.53 -5.72
CA TYR A 217 -2.99 0.07 -5.58
C TYR A 217 -4.18 -0.47 -6.37
N SER A 218 -5.37 0.12 -6.15
CA SER A 218 -6.60 -0.26 -6.85
C SER A 218 -6.47 0.00 -8.35
N LEU A 219 -6.01 1.20 -8.73
CA LEU A 219 -5.78 1.55 -10.14
C LEU A 219 -4.77 0.60 -10.79
N GLY A 220 -3.66 0.38 -10.10
CA GLY A 220 -2.58 -0.47 -10.55
C GLY A 220 -3.04 -1.88 -10.84
N TYR A 221 -3.75 -2.49 -9.89
CA TYR A 221 -4.29 -3.83 -10.04
C TYR A 221 -5.18 -3.96 -11.28
N GLN A 222 -6.10 -3.01 -11.50
CA GLN A 222 -6.99 -3.02 -12.66
C GLN A 222 -6.21 -3.03 -13.99
N ILE A 223 -5.19 -2.19 -14.11
CA ILE A 223 -4.38 -2.06 -15.34
C ILE A 223 -3.46 -3.28 -15.53
N VAL A 224 -2.78 -3.72 -14.46
CA VAL A 224 -1.80 -4.82 -14.53
C VAL A 224 -2.49 -6.15 -14.79
N ALA A 225 -3.60 -6.42 -14.12
CA ALA A 225 -4.39 -7.64 -14.31
C ALA A 225 -4.93 -7.73 -15.74
N TYR A 226 -5.45 -6.64 -16.29
CA TYR A 226 -5.86 -6.57 -17.71
C TYR A 226 -4.70 -6.89 -18.65
N GLY A 227 -3.51 -6.32 -18.40
CA GLY A 227 -2.33 -6.59 -19.21
C GLY A 227 -1.93 -8.07 -19.21
N ASN A 228 -1.91 -8.70 -18.04
CA ASN A 228 -1.63 -10.13 -17.91
C ASN A 228 -2.67 -10.97 -18.64
N LEU A 229 -3.95 -10.61 -18.52
CA LEU A 229 -5.04 -11.32 -19.19
C LEU A 229 -4.95 -11.22 -20.72
N LYS A 230 -4.69 -10.02 -21.24
CA LYS A 230 -4.77 -9.75 -22.68
C LYS A 230 -3.49 -10.07 -23.45
N TYR A 231 -2.32 -9.88 -22.84
CA TYR A 231 -1.02 -9.98 -23.49
C TYR A 231 -0.10 -11.06 -22.87
N GLY A 232 -0.55 -11.72 -21.80
CA GLY A 232 0.18 -12.79 -21.13
C GLY A 232 1.18 -12.32 -20.08
N GLU A 233 1.70 -13.28 -19.31
CA GLU A 233 2.54 -13.06 -18.12
C GLU A 233 3.90 -12.38 -18.38
N ASN A 234 4.36 -12.38 -19.63
CA ASN A 234 5.66 -11.81 -20.01
C ASN A 234 5.61 -10.32 -20.36
N LEU A 235 4.42 -9.72 -20.54
CA LEU A 235 4.24 -8.31 -20.91
C LEU A 235 5.08 -7.38 -20.02
N TRP A 236 4.90 -7.53 -18.71
CA TRP A 236 5.51 -6.63 -17.73
C TRP A 236 7.01 -6.90 -17.56
N ALA A 237 7.42 -8.17 -17.60
CA ALA A 237 8.83 -8.54 -17.57
C ALA A 237 9.60 -7.97 -18.77
N ASN A 238 9.02 -8.03 -19.97
CA ASN A 238 9.60 -7.44 -21.19
C ASN A 238 9.62 -5.91 -21.14
N THR A 239 8.57 -5.30 -20.58
CA THR A 239 8.50 -3.85 -20.37
C THR A 239 9.62 -3.37 -19.43
N ILE A 240 9.85 -4.06 -18.32
CA ILE A 240 10.96 -3.77 -17.39
C ILE A 240 12.31 -4.01 -18.07
N ASP A 241 12.47 -5.11 -18.82
CA ASP A 241 13.70 -5.39 -19.55
C ASP A 241 14.03 -4.30 -20.59
N TYR A 242 13.03 -3.71 -21.25
CA TYR A 242 13.22 -2.52 -22.09
C TYR A 242 13.83 -1.36 -21.30
N VAL A 243 13.30 -1.07 -20.10
CA VAL A 243 13.82 -0.02 -19.21
C VAL A 243 15.27 -0.28 -18.86
N THR A 244 15.62 -1.51 -18.49
CA THR A 244 16.99 -1.85 -18.10
C THR A 244 18.03 -1.70 -19.20
N ARG A 245 17.61 -1.84 -20.47
CA ARG A 245 18.49 -1.71 -21.65
C ARG A 245 18.60 -0.26 -22.11
N ARG A 246 17.53 0.52 -21.98
CA ARG A 246 17.38 1.85 -22.56
C ARG A 246 17.03 2.93 -21.54
N PRO A 247 17.74 3.03 -20.40
CA PRO A 247 17.43 4.01 -19.36
C PRO A 247 17.74 5.46 -19.79
N TYR A 248 18.44 5.64 -20.91
CA TYR A 248 18.74 6.94 -21.52
C TYR A 248 17.59 7.50 -22.36
N THR A 249 16.50 6.75 -22.56
CA THR A 249 15.30 7.29 -23.20
C THR A 249 14.50 8.12 -22.20
N VAL A 250 13.82 9.18 -22.63
CA VAL A 250 13.12 10.11 -21.72
C VAL A 250 12.02 9.40 -20.91
N PHE A 251 11.30 8.46 -21.53
CA PHE A 251 10.22 7.69 -20.90
C PHE A 251 10.32 6.19 -21.23
N PRO A 252 11.30 5.46 -20.66
CA PRO A 252 11.62 4.11 -21.11
C PRO A 252 10.48 3.12 -20.86
N PHE A 253 9.75 3.26 -19.75
CA PHE A 253 8.59 2.40 -19.46
C PHE A 253 7.48 2.57 -20.49
N TYR A 254 7.20 3.83 -20.89
CA TYR A 254 6.22 4.11 -21.94
C TYR A 254 6.60 3.42 -23.26
N PHE A 255 7.86 3.52 -23.67
CA PHE A 255 8.33 2.88 -24.90
C PHE A 255 8.34 1.35 -24.81
N GLY A 256 8.67 0.80 -23.64
CA GLY A 256 8.58 -0.63 -23.36
C GLY A 256 7.14 -1.14 -23.51
N LEU A 257 6.19 -0.50 -22.83
CA LEU A 257 4.77 -0.84 -22.93
C LEU A 257 4.25 -0.71 -24.36
N LYS A 258 4.60 0.37 -25.06
CA LYS A 258 4.19 0.58 -26.45
C LYS A 258 4.78 -0.47 -27.40
N LYS A 259 6.00 -0.93 -27.14
CA LYS A 259 6.61 -2.01 -27.93
C LYS A 259 5.85 -3.33 -27.78
N GLU A 260 5.46 -3.68 -26.56
CA GLU A 260 4.80 -4.96 -26.29
C GLU A 260 3.30 -4.96 -26.66
N THR A 261 2.65 -3.79 -26.65
CA THR A 261 1.18 -3.68 -26.80
C THR A 261 0.72 -2.90 -28.02
N GLY A 262 1.61 -2.12 -28.64
CA GLY A 262 1.27 -1.12 -29.66
C GLY A 262 0.61 0.15 -29.11
N LEU A 263 0.28 0.20 -27.81
CA LEU A 263 -0.55 1.25 -27.22
C LEU A 263 0.27 2.27 -26.42
N SER A 264 -0.22 3.50 -26.37
CA SER A 264 0.25 4.48 -25.38
C SER A 264 -0.22 4.08 -23.98
N ARG A 265 0.46 4.55 -22.93
CA ARG A 265 0.04 4.32 -21.53
C ARG A 265 -1.43 4.68 -21.29
N LYS A 266 -1.85 5.85 -21.76
CA LYS A 266 -3.23 6.34 -21.66
C LYS A 266 -4.19 5.40 -22.38
N LYS A 267 -3.92 5.06 -23.64
CA LYS A 267 -4.83 4.19 -24.40
C LYS A 267 -4.88 2.78 -23.80
N PHE A 268 -3.76 2.27 -23.29
CA PHE A 268 -3.72 0.98 -22.61
C PHE A 268 -4.60 0.97 -21.36
N ALA A 269 -4.52 2.00 -20.52
CA ALA A 269 -5.38 2.12 -19.35
C ALA A 269 -6.86 2.29 -19.72
N GLU A 270 -7.18 3.11 -20.74
CA GLU A 270 -8.54 3.22 -21.28
C GLU A 270 -9.07 1.85 -21.73
N ARG A 271 -8.27 1.04 -22.44
CA ARG A 271 -8.64 -0.32 -22.84
C ARG A 271 -8.90 -1.24 -21.64
N ALA A 272 -8.14 -1.09 -20.55
CA ALA A 272 -8.35 -1.86 -19.33
C ALA A 272 -9.71 -1.55 -18.70
N PHE A 273 -10.06 -0.27 -18.60
CA PHE A 273 -11.37 0.15 -18.07
C PHE A 273 -12.52 -0.16 -19.04
N GLU A 274 -12.35 0.01 -20.36
CA GLU A 274 -13.33 -0.43 -21.37
C GLU A 274 -13.66 -1.93 -21.21
N TYR A 275 -12.65 -2.76 -20.95
CA TYR A 275 -12.84 -4.20 -20.70
C TYR A 275 -13.63 -4.46 -19.41
N GLN A 276 -13.30 -3.76 -18.33
CA GLN A 276 -13.98 -3.90 -17.04
C GLN A 276 -15.42 -3.43 -17.10
N ASP A 277 -15.67 -2.30 -17.78
CA ASP A 277 -17.00 -1.77 -18.02
C ASP A 277 -17.85 -2.81 -18.75
N SER A 278 -17.31 -3.45 -19.80
CA SER A 278 -18.01 -4.52 -20.50
C SER A 278 -18.31 -5.72 -19.60
N ALA A 279 -17.35 -6.13 -18.76
CA ALA A 279 -17.53 -7.26 -17.85
C ALA A 279 -18.59 -6.98 -16.78
N TRP A 280 -18.56 -5.80 -16.14
CA TRP A 280 -19.51 -5.42 -15.11
C TRP A 280 -20.93 -5.22 -15.64
N ASN A 281 -21.08 -4.68 -16.85
CA ASN A 281 -22.39 -4.55 -17.49
C ASN A 281 -22.99 -5.92 -17.87
N ALA A 282 -22.16 -6.91 -18.22
CA ALA A 282 -22.62 -8.27 -18.52
C ALA A 282 -23.10 -9.04 -17.27
N GLU A 283 -22.61 -8.67 -16.08
CA GLU A 283 -23.05 -9.25 -14.79
C GLU A 283 -24.39 -8.69 -14.28
N ILE A 284 -24.97 -7.68 -14.95
CA ILE A 284 -26.21 -7.05 -14.52
C ILE A 284 -27.40 -7.88 -15.02
N ASP A 285 -27.92 -8.70 -14.12
CA ASP A 285 -29.34 -9.09 -14.08
C ASP A 285 -29.99 -8.42 -12.86
N LEU A 286 -29.93 -7.08 -12.81
CA LEU A 286 -30.54 -6.30 -11.74
C LEU A 286 -31.98 -5.98 -12.17
N GLY A 287 -32.93 -6.80 -11.73
CA GLY A 287 -34.34 -6.41 -11.76
C GLY A 287 -34.54 -5.02 -11.13
N GLU A 288 -35.53 -4.26 -11.60
CA GLU A 288 -35.76 -2.84 -11.26
C GLU A 288 -35.83 -2.49 -9.75
N ASN A 289 -35.94 -3.50 -8.87
CA ASN A 289 -36.13 -3.33 -7.42
C ASN A 289 -34.85 -3.22 -6.57
N SER A 290 -33.64 -3.23 -7.14
CA SER A 290 -32.39 -3.23 -6.34
C SER A 290 -31.73 -1.86 -6.12
N ILE A 291 -32.33 -0.76 -6.59
CA ILE A 291 -31.77 0.59 -6.35
C ILE A 291 -32.14 1.04 -4.93
N LEU A 292 -31.27 0.74 -3.97
CA LEU A 292 -31.38 1.26 -2.61
C LEU A 292 -31.20 2.79 -2.62
N LYS A 293 -32.18 3.52 -2.08
CA LYS A 293 -32.04 4.98 -1.91
C LYS A 293 -30.97 5.27 -0.85
N PRO A 294 -30.09 6.27 -1.07
CA PRO A 294 -29.08 6.63 -0.08
C PRO A 294 -29.73 7.06 1.25
N VAL A 295 -29.29 6.44 2.34
CA VAL A 295 -29.78 6.74 3.69
C VAL A 295 -29.25 8.10 4.20
N ALA A 296 -28.11 8.56 3.68
CA ALA A 296 -27.44 9.79 4.11
C ALA A 296 -27.89 11.04 3.34
N CYS A 297 -27.47 12.21 3.84
CA CYS A 297 -27.77 13.55 3.32
C CYS A 297 -27.34 13.75 1.86
N ASP A 298 -28.11 14.53 1.10
CA ASP A 298 -27.75 14.99 -0.25
C ASP A 298 -26.65 16.05 -0.15
N SER A 299 -25.41 15.61 0.04
CA SER A 299 -24.23 16.47 0.00
C SER A 299 -23.69 16.60 -1.42
N LYS A 300 -23.24 17.80 -1.79
CA LYS A 300 -22.46 18.03 -3.02
C LYS A 300 -21.02 17.52 -2.93
N GLU A 301 -20.57 17.19 -1.71
CA GLU A 301 -19.21 16.76 -1.43
C GLU A 301 -19.16 15.25 -1.17
N TYR A 302 -18.12 14.59 -1.67
CA TYR A 302 -17.91 13.17 -1.40
C TYR A 302 -17.78 12.93 0.11
N SER A 303 -18.65 12.07 0.63
CA SER A 303 -18.62 11.59 2.01
C SER A 303 -18.75 10.08 2.01
N ASN A 304 -17.95 9.41 2.84
CA ASN A 304 -18.01 7.98 3.08
C ASN A 304 -18.38 7.74 4.55
N TYR A 305 -19.45 6.97 4.76
CA TYR A 305 -19.96 6.63 6.09
C TYR A 305 -19.56 5.20 6.41
N ILE A 306 -18.59 5.07 7.30
CA ILE A 306 -17.95 3.81 7.66
C ILE A 306 -18.57 3.31 8.97
N HIS A 307 -18.73 1.99 9.09
CA HIS A 307 -19.32 1.31 10.25
C HIS A 307 -20.70 1.86 10.67
N PRO A 308 -21.66 2.00 9.73
CA PRO A 308 -23.00 2.48 10.08
C PRO A 308 -23.65 1.52 11.08
N THR A 309 -24.12 2.08 12.20
CA THR A 309 -24.78 1.33 13.28
C THR A 309 -26.11 1.97 13.59
N GLN A 310 -27.21 1.24 13.36
CA GLN A 310 -28.55 1.70 13.72
C GLN A 310 -28.74 1.60 15.24
N ILE A 311 -29.09 2.71 15.88
CA ILE A 311 -29.25 2.78 17.34
C ILE A 311 -30.71 2.90 17.78
N ASN A 312 -31.62 3.21 16.86
CA ASN A 312 -33.08 3.15 17.01
C ASN A 312 -33.76 3.19 15.62
N ASP A 313 -35.08 3.21 15.58
CA ASP A 313 -35.91 3.18 14.36
C ASP A 313 -35.56 4.26 13.32
N SER A 314 -35.02 5.40 13.75
CA SER A 314 -34.76 6.54 12.87
C SER A 314 -33.34 7.08 12.91
N THR A 315 -32.42 6.43 13.63
CA THR A 315 -31.10 6.99 13.91
C THR A 315 -29.98 6.00 13.63
N ILE A 316 -29.03 6.43 12.80
CA ILE A 316 -27.79 5.73 12.52
C ILE A 316 -26.62 6.57 13.04
N VAL A 317 -25.64 5.92 13.64
CA VAL A 317 -24.34 6.52 13.97
C VAL A 317 -23.29 5.91 13.05
N ALA A 318 -22.42 6.75 12.50
CA ALA A 318 -21.36 6.31 11.59
C ALA A 318 -20.08 7.13 11.79
N TYR A 319 -18.95 6.55 11.38
CA TYR A 319 -17.69 7.25 11.23
C TYR A 319 -17.60 7.82 9.82
N LYS A 320 -17.70 9.15 9.70
CA LYS A 320 -17.69 9.87 8.42
C LYS A 320 -16.27 10.30 8.07
N THR A 321 -15.89 10.07 6.81
CA THR A 321 -14.71 10.67 6.17
C THR A 321 -15.14 11.43 4.93
N SER A 322 -14.55 12.58 4.64
CA SER A 322 -14.79 13.33 3.40
C SER A 322 -13.48 13.81 2.76
N LEU A 323 -13.58 14.43 1.59
CA LEU A 323 -12.45 15.12 0.95
C LEU A 323 -12.24 16.55 1.48
N SER A 324 -13.20 17.07 2.25
CA SER A 324 -13.31 18.48 2.63
C SER A 324 -13.13 18.74 4.13
N ASP A 325 -13.31 17.74 4.99
CA ASP A 325 -13.27 17.88 6.44
C ASP A 325 -12.58 16.68 7.10
N ILE A 326 -12.10 16.90 8.32
CA ILE A 326 -11.48 15.85 9.12
C ILE A 326 -12.51 14.79 9.52
N PRO A 327 -12.08 13.51 9.69
CA PRO A 327 -13.00 12.45 10.06
C PRO A 327 -13.72 12.71 11.39
N SER A 328 -14.97 12.28 11.48
CA SER A 328 -15.81 12.50 12.66
C SER A 328 -16.82 11.38 12.88
N PHE A 329 -17.27 11.20 14.11
CA PHE A 329 -18.49 10.45 14.36
C PHE A 329 -19.69 11.37 14.17
N VAL A 330 -20.69 10.90 13.43
CA VAL A 330 -21.90 11.64 13.11
C VAL A 330 -23.14 10.80 13.37
N MET A 331 -24.25 11.49 13.67
CA MET A 331 -25.57 10.92 13.78
C MET A 331 -26.40 11.32 12.57
N ILE A 332 -27.05 10.35 11.94
CA ILE A 332 -27.87 10.50 10.75
C ILE A 332 -29.30 10.13 11.11
N ASN A 333 -30.22 11.07 10.95
CA ASN A 333 -31.64 10.80 11.09
C ASN A 333 -32.19 10.30 9.75
N THR A 334 -32.67 9.07 9.69
CA THR A 334 -33.10 8.40 8.43
C THR A 334 -34.39 8.99 7.86
N ASN A 335 -35.27 9.55 8.71
CA ASN A 335 -36.53 10.18 8.29
C ASN A 335 -36.29 11.53 7.60
N THR A 336 -35.42 12.36 8.18
CA THR A 336 -35.12 13.72 7.70
C THR A 336 -33.88 13.80 6.81
N ARG A 337 -33.08 12.72 6.77
CA ARG A 337 -31.76 12.63 6.13
C ARG A 337 -30.76 13.68 6.63
N LYS A 338 -31.01 14.27 7.81
CA LYS A 338 -30.12 15.27 8.42
C LYS A 338 -28.99 14.61 9.21
N GLU A 339 -27.81 15.21 9.10
CA GLU A 339 -26.61 14.82 9.83
C GLU A 339 -26.35 15.79 10.99
N SER A 340 -25.83 15.28 12.12
CA SER A 340 -25.29 16.08 13.20
C SER A 340 -23.97 15.50 13.72
N LEU A 341 -23.02 16.37 14.05
CA LEU A 341 -21.72 15.99 14.60
C LEU A 341 -21.88 15.43 16.02
N ILE A 342 -21.21 14.31 16.31
CA ILE A 342 -21.09 13.74 17.65
C ILE A 342 -19.77 14.16 18.30
N VAL A 343 -18.64 13.83 17.64
CA VAL A 343 -17.29 14.11 18.13
C VAL A 343 -16.25 13.94 17.02
N TYR A 344 -15.17 14.73 17.09
CA TYR A 344 -13.96 14.51 16.30
C TYR A 344 -12.99 13.58 17.06
N PRO A 345 -12.72 12.37 16.56
CA PRO A 345 -11.72 11.47 17.14
C PRO A 345 -10.30 11.87 16.72
N GLY A 346 -9.30 11.32 17.42
CA GLY A 346 -7.94 11.22 16.89
C GLY A 346 -7.83 10.20 15.76
N TYR A 347 -6.60 9.80 15.42
CA TYR A 347 -6.39 8.78 14.38
C TYR A 347 -6.91 7.41 14.86
N ILE A 348 -8.08 7.01 14.37
CA ILE A 348 -8.70 5.75 14.75
C ILE A 348 -7.90 4.57 14.19
N VAL A 349 -7.66 3.60 15.07
CA VAL A 349 -7.09 2.30 14.73
C VAL A 349 -8.10 1.21 15.07
N GLY A 350 -8.57 0.47 14.07
CA GLY A 350 -9.58 -0.58 14.27
C GLY A 350 -11.02 -0.13 14.07
N LYS A 351 -11.92 -1.10 14.14
CA LYS A 351 -13.37 -0.87 14.05
C LYS A 351 -13.89 -0.32 15.38
N PRO A 352 -14.59 0.83 15.41
CA PRO A 352 -15.23 1.33 16.61
C PRO A 352 -16.43 0.45 17.00
N PHE A 353 -16.71 0.38 18.29
CA PHE A 353 -17.94 -0.14 18.85
C PHE A 353 -18.90 1.02 19.13
N ILE A 354 -20.16 0.88 18.72
CA ILE A 354 -21.17 1.92 18.82
C ILE A 354 -22.43 1.27 19.39
N ASN A 355 -23.04 1.92 20.39
CA ASN A 355 -24.38 1.58 20.87
C ASN A 355 -25.25 2.84 20.99
N ASP A 356 -26.39 2.72 21.68
CA ASP A 356 -27.39 3.77 21.84
C ASP A 356 -26.93 5.01 22.63
N SER A 357 -25.78 4.96 23.30
CA SER A 357 -25.34 6.00 24.24
C SER A 357 -23.84 6.26 24.24
N VAL A 358 -23.04 5.29 23.80
CA VAL A 358 -21.59 5.28 23.92
C VAL A 358 -20.95 4.86 22.59
N ILE A 359 -19.86 5.54 22.25
CA ILE A 359 -18.92 5.13 21.20
C ILE A 359 -17.60 4.76 21.89
N VAL A 360 -17.05 3.60 21.55
CA VAL A 360 -15.74 3.14 22.00
C VAL A 360 -14.85 2.91 20.79
N TRP A 361 -13.67 3.50 20.77
CA TRP A 361 -12.70 3.31 19.69
C TRP A 361 -11.28 3.32 20.23
N SER A 362 -10.35 2.78 19.45
CA SER A 362 -8.93 2.88 19.75
C SER A 362 -8.31 4.00 18.92
N GLU A 363 -7.47 4.83 19.54
CA GLU A 363 -6.70 5.88 18.86
C GLU A 363 -5.21 5.55 18.88
N PHE A 364 -4.54 5.85 17.77
CA PHE A 364 -3.09 5.82 17.69
C PHE A 364 -2.47 6.96 18.50
N LYS A 365 -1.41 6.63 19.24
CA LYS A 365 -0.57 7.59 19.95
C LYS A 365 0.90 7.32 19.65
N ALA A 366 1.53 8.26 18.96
CA ALA A 366 2.97 8.23 18.73
C ALA A 366 3.76 8.42 20.05
N HIS A 367 4.91 7.76 20.16
CA HIS A 367 5.92 8.13 21.15
C HIS A 367 6.58 9.46 20.74
N THR A 368 6.97 10.27 21.72
CA THR A 368 7.55 11.60 21.51
C THR A 368 8.93 11.61 20.83
N ARG A 369 9.55 10.46 20.59
CA ARG A 369 10.95 10.36 20.14
C ARG A 369 11.21 9.24 19.13
N TRP A 370 10.56 8.09 19.31
CA TRP A 370 10.83 6.89 18.51
C TRP A 370 9.63 6.61 17.60
N GLU A 371 9.81 6.69 16.29
CA GLU A 371 8.72 6.53 15.33
C GLU A 371 8.17 5.09 15.32
N TYR A 372 9.04 4.10 15.55
CA TYR A 372 8.65 2.69 15.63
C TYR A 372 8.23 2.23 17.04
N LYS A 373 8.13 3.14 18.01
CA LYS A 373 7.46 2.88 19.29
C LYS A 373 6.18 3.69 19.34
N ASN A 374 5.05 3.03 19.38
CA ASN A 374 3.77 3.72 19.45
C ASN A 374 2.70 2.86 20.12
N PHE A 375 1.62 3.49 20.53
CA PHE A 375 0.65 2.92 21.46
C PHE A 375 -0.77 3.10 20.94
N GLY A 376 -1.65 2.24 21.42
CA GLY A 376 -3.09 2.44 21.34
C GLY A 376 -3.63 3.03 22.64
N GLN A 377 -4.63 3.88 22.55
CA GLN A 377 -5.45 4.27 23.71
C GLN A 377 -6.91 3.99 23.39
N ILE A 378 -7.66 3.44 24.35
CA ILE A 378 -9.11 3.28 24.21
C ILE A 378 -9.77 4.58 24.64
N VAL A 379 -10.65 5.08 23.79
CA VAL A 379 -11.49 6.22 24.08
C VAL A 379 -12.93 5.75 24.16
N ARG A 380 -13.59 6.10 25.27
CA ARG A 380 -15.02 5.92 25.49
C ARG A 380 -15.68 7.28 25.55
N TYR A 381 -16.63 7.54 24.66
CA TYR A 381 -17.40 8.77 24.63
C TYR A 381 -18.89 8.47 24.82
N ASN A 382 -19.48 8.97 25.91
CA ASN A 382 -20.92 8.97 26.09
C ASN A 382 -21.50 10.22 25.43
N PHE A 383 -22.15 10.07 24.29
CA PHE A 383 -22.66 11.22 23.51
C PHE A 383 -24.00 11.76 24.03
N LYS A 384 -24.71 11.02 24.89
CA LYS A 384 -25.90 11.52 25.61
C LYS A 384 -25.50 12.49 26.73
N ARG A 385 -24.43 12.18 27.46
CA ARG A 385 -23.91 12.99 28.58
C ARG A 385 -22.78 13.96 28.20
N LYS A 386 -22.20 13.79 27.00
CA LYS A 386 -21.01 14.50 26.51
C LYS A 386 -19.78 14.28 27.39
N GLU A 387 -19.60 13.05 27.88
CA GLU A 387 -18.48 12.66 28.74
C GLU A 387 -17.46 11.81 27.98
N LYS A 388 -16.18 12.21 28.02
CA LYS A 388 -15.07 11.48 27.38
C LYS A 388 -14.16 10.87 28.45
N PHE A 389 -13.89 9.58 28.31
CA PHE A 389 -12.93 8.83 29.11
C PHE A 389 -11.84 8.28 28.18
N VAL A 390 -10.58 8.36 28.61
CA VAL A 390 -9.43 7.85 27.85
C VAL A 390 -8.64 6.92 28.75
N GLU A 391 -8.50 5.67 28.31
CA GLU A 391 -7.70 4.64 28.97
C GLU A 391 -6.46 4.36 28.11
N LYS A 392 -5.28 4.55 28.71
CA LYS A 392 -4.01 4.26 28.04
C LYS A 392 -3.75 2.77 28.12
N LEU A 393 -3.63 2.11 26.97
CA LEU A 393 -3.16 0.74 26.92
C LEU A 393 -1.64 0.75 26.84
N ASN A 394 -1.00 0.44 27.96
CA ASN A 394 0.42 0.10 27.97
C ASN A 394 0.53 -1.36 27.48
N PHE A 395 0.38 -1.58 26.18
CA PHE A 395 0.78 -2.88 25.62
C PHE A 395 2.30 -2.95 25.58
N LEU A 396 2.88 -3.55 26.61
CA LEU A 396 4.15 -4.27 26.48
C LEU A 396 3.74 -5.70 26.11
N TRP A 397 3.79 -6.02 24.82
CA TRP A 397 3.67 -7.41 24.40
C TRP A 397 5.00 -8.09 24.75
N GLU A 398 5.02 -8.81 25.87
CA GLU A 398 6.10 -9.75 26.25
C GLU A 398 5.90 -11.09 25.54
#